data_AF-H0ZH35-F1
#
_entry.id   AF-H0ZH35-F1
#
_cell.length_a   1.000
_cell.length_b   1.000
_cell.length_c   1.000
_cell.angle_alpha   90.00
_cell.angle_beta   90.00
_cell.angle_gamma   90.00
#
_symmetry.space_group_name_H-M   'P 1'
#
loop_
_entity.id
_entity.type
_entity.pdbx_description
1 polymer ?
#
loop_
_entity_poly.entity_id
_entity_poly.type
_entity_poly.pdbx_seq_one_letter_code
_entity_poly.pdbx_strand_id
1 'polypeptide(L)'
;MRSWERVAGQSRREQARRGTAVKSSSSLAMPVTGQHTGTLSAGPHGAGGKEQPSNCARGASYPLSPHRKGLILDYGNQRRVSPSSERALHGIQCKMQLFPSLGQPQLADTEWDLLLHTSPWTTPAPAPWCSPGPEGCLAAATERDNWAFLYAQRLALKQELPLHVCFCLVPKFLGATIRHYRFMLRGLQEVAEECAELNIPFHLLLGYAKDVLPTFVVEHGVGGLVTDFSPLRLPRQWVEDVKERLPEDVPFAQVDAHNIVPCWVASPKQEYSARTIRGKIHAQLPEFLTEFPPVVPHPHLPSCPAEPIAWEACYSSLQVDHTVKEVEWATPGTAAGMAVLKSFIAERLKSFSTHRNDPNKAALSNLSPWLHFGQVSTQRAILEVQKQRRNYKDSVDAFVEEAVVRRELAENFCYYNENYDSVQGAYDWAQTTLKLHAKDKRPYLYSLQELEQGTTHDPLWNAAQLQMVQEGKMHGFLRMYWAKKILEWTRSPEEALQFAIYLNDRYELDGRDPNGYVGCLWSICGIHDQGWAERPIFGKIRYMNYAGCKRKFDVDQFERRYTPTHSQ
;
A
#
# COMPACT_ATOMS: atom_id res chain seq x y z
N MET A 1 49.94 32.90 25.07
CA MET A 1 50.33 33.00 26.50
C MET A 1 50.50 31.57 27.02
N ARG A 2 51.76 31.17 27.30
CA ARG A 2 52.27 29.96 28.01
C ARG A 2 51.82 28.60 27.43
N SER A 3 52.64 27.60 27.08
CA SER A 3 54.08 27.25 27.13
C SER A 3 54.19 25.95 26.30
N TRP A 4 54.91 25.90 25.17
CA TRP A 4 56.21 25.20 24.96
C TRP A 4 56.29 23.76 25.53
N GLU A 5 56.83 22.69 24.93
CA GLU A 5 57.47 22.29 23.65
C GLU A 5 57.99 20.84 23.94
N ARG A 6 58.10 19.84 23.04
CA ARG A 6 59.27 19.48 22.17
C ARG A 6 59.30 17.92 22.11
N VAL A 7 59.74 17.14 21.08
CA VAL A 7 60.61 17.31 19.89
C VAL A 7 60.23 16.19 18.87
N ALA A 8 59.95 16.50 17.59
CA ALA A 8 60.70 16.14 16.34
C ALA A 8 61.83 15.08 16.46
N GLY A 9 62.13 14.17 15.53
CA GLY A 9 62.18 14.29 14.07
C GLY A 9 63.62 14.55 13.59
N GLN A 10 64.35 13.51 13.13
CA GLN A 10 65.57 13.54 12.31
C GLN A 10 65.69 12.13 11.67
N SER A 11 66.12 11.88 10.43
CA SER A 11 66.86 12.63 9.42
C SER A 11 66.69 11.91 8.06
N ARG A 12 66.81 12.64 6.95
CA ARG A 12 66.83 12.15 5.56
C ARG A 12 68.24 12.30 4.99
N ARG A 13 68.63 11.31 4.18
CA ARG A 13 69.71 11.25 3.14
C ARG A 13 71.13 10.95 3.62
N GLU A 14 71.69 9.84 3.12
CA GLU A 14 72.77 9.90 2.12
C GLU A 14 73.04 8.57 1.37
N GLN A 15 73.51 8.75 0.14
CA GLN A 15 74.28 7.85 -0.75
C GLN A 15 73.57 6.81 -1.64
N ALA A 16 73.59 7.17 -2.93
CA ALA A 16 73.46 6.34 -4.10
C ALA A 16 74.83 5.79 -4.58
N ARG A 17 74.75 4.75 -5.42
CA ARG A 17 75.67 4.32 -6.52
C ARG A 17 76.39 2.99 -6.33
N ARG A 18 75.95 2.00 -7.13
CA ARG A 18 76.67 1.28 -8.22
C ARG A 18 75.61 0.36 -8.87
N GLY A 19 75.18 0.56 -10.12
CA GLY A 19 75.89 0.24 -11.36
C GLY A 19 75.94 -1.29 -11.50
N THR A 20 75.34 -1.98 -12.49
CA THR A 20 75.40 -1.85 -13.96
C THR A 20 74.41 -2.90 -14.55
N ALA A 21 73.58 -2.60 -15.56
CA ALA A 21 73.76 -2.92 -17.01
C ALA A 21 73.77 -4.45 -17.32
N VAL A 22 73.14 -5.05 -18.35
CA VAL A 22 72.68 -4.59 -19.68
C VAL A 22 72.05 -5.78 -20.48
N LYS A 23 71.15 -5.47 -21.45
CA LYS A 23 70.79 -6.19 -22.74
C LYS A 23 70.10 -7.58 -22.73
N SER A 24 68.94 -7.75 -23.39
CA SER A 24 68.68 -8.11 -24.84
C SER A 24 69.15 -9.55 -25.15
N SER A 25 68.51 -10.43 -25.93
CA SER A 25 67.42 -10.46 -26.93
C SER A 25 67.40 -11.92 -27.46
N SER A 26 66.24 -12.45 -27.93
CA SER A 26 66.08 -13.52 -28.98
C SER A 26 66.82 -14.88 -28.78
N SER A 27 66.33 -16.08 -29.10
CA SER A 27 65.54 -16.58 -30.23
C SER A 27 65.39 -18.12 -30.12
N LEU A 28 64.27 -18.63 -30.65
CA LEU A 28 64.06 -19.91 -31.38
C LEU A 28 64.44 -21.27 -30.75
N ALA A 29 63.44 -22.16 -30.66
CA ALA A 29 63.29 -23.28 -31.60
C ALA A 29 61.87 -23.92 -31.52
N MET A 30 61.22 -23.97 -32.69
CA MET A 30 60.08 -24.83 -33.08
C MET A 30 60.64 -26.08 -33.79
N PRO A 31 59.90 -27.20 -34.02
CA PRO A 31 58.93 -27.30 -35.14
C PRO A 31 57.68 -28.21 -34.88
N VAL A 32 56.46 -27.82 -35.33
CA VAL A 32 55.77 -28.13 -36.63
C VAL A 32 54.86 -29.38 -36.49
N THR A 33 53.63 -29.53 -37.00
CA THR A 33 52.76 -29.04 -38.11
C THR A 33 51.30 -28.88 -37.57
N GLY A 34 50.29 -28.24 -38.17
CA GLY A 34 50.04 -27.56 -39.45
C GLY A 34 48.52 -27.38 -39.64
N GLN A 35 48.09 -26.13 -39.93
CA GLN A 35 46.98 -25.58 -40.75
C GLN A 35 45.90 -26.52 -41.38
N HIS A 36 44.67 -26.16 -41.76
CA HIS A 36 43.83 -24.94 -41.78
C HIS A 36 42.38 -25.37 -42.18
N THR A 37 41.42 -24.43 -42.00
CA THR A 37 40.18 -24.21 -42.79
C THR A 37 38.99 -25.19 -42.73
N GLY A 38 37.83 -24.64 -42.31
CA GLY A 38 36.69 -24.46 -43.22
C GLY A 38 35.57 -25.51 -43.23
N THR A 39 34.35 -25.00 -43.00
CA THR A 39 33.06 -25.40 -43.61
C THR A 39 32.39 -26.76 -43.30
N LEU A 40 31.17 -26.64 -42.75
CA LEU A 40 29.89 -27.29 -43.14
C LEU A 40 29.89 -28.72 -43.73
N SER A 41 29.16 -29.64 -43.08
CA SER A 41 28.32 -30.69 -43.71
C SER A 41 27.31 -31.23 -42.65
N ALA A 42 26.00 -31.18 -42.91
CA ALA A 42 25.12 -32.15 -43.59
C ALA A 42 24.80 -33.38 -42.70
N GLY A 43 23.57 -33.60 -42.25
CA GLY A 43 22.38 -34.12 -42.97
C GLY A 43 21.73 -35.22 -42.09
N PRO A 44 20.51 -35.76 -42.35
CA PRO A 44 19.95 -35.97 -43.68
C PRO A 44 18.44 -35.61 -43.89
N HIS A 45 18.14 -35.37 -45.18
CA HIS A 45 16.98 -35.75 -46.02
C HIS A 45 15.53 -35.77 -45.45
N GLY A 46 14.52 -35.24 -46.15
CA GLY A 46 14.51 -34.67 -47.50
C GLY A 46 13.12 -34.29 -48.02
N ALA A 47 13.16 -33.65 -49.22
CA ALA A 47 12.12 -33.44 -50.24
C ALA A 47 10.85 -32.68 -49.84
N GLY A 48 10.36 -31.65 -50.54
CA GLY A 48 10.65 -31.11 -51.86
C GLY A 48 9.35 -30.50 -52.42
N GLY A 49 9.42 -29.41 -53.20
CA GLY A 49 8.32 -28.96 -54.05
C GLY A 49 7.83 -27.53 -53.81
N LYS A 50 8.30 -26.62 -54.67
CA LYS A 50 7.69 -25.30 -54.96
C LYS A 50 6.34 -25.51 -55.65
N GLU A 51 5.39 -24.58 -55.46
CA GLU A 51 4.61 -23.91 -56.52
C GLU A 51 3.48 -23.04 -55.92
N GLN A 52 3.45 -21.76 -56.32
CA GLN A 52 2.22 -20.99 -56.57
C GLN A 52 2.03 -21.02 -58.10
N PRO A 53 0.81 -21.00 -58.68
CA PRO A 53 -0.18 -19.92 -58.47
C PRO A 53 -1.68 -20.27 -58.68
N SER A 54 -2.51 -19.24 -58.45
CA SER A 54 -3.77 -18.86 -59.14
C SER A 54 -5.08 -19.69 -59.08
N ASN A 55 -6.15 -18.90 -58.84
CA ASN A 55 -7.49 -18.88 -59.47
C ASN A 55 -8.72 -19.64 -58.91
N CYS A 56 -9.74 -18.80 -58.64
CA CYS A 56 -11.15 -18.88 -59.05
C CYS A 56 -12.16 -19.80 -58.32
N ALA A 57 -13.00 -19.12 -57.52
CA ALA A 57 -14.44 -18.88 -57.74
C ALA A 57 -15.46 -20.05 -57.78
N ARG A 58 -16.47 -19.92 -56.90
CA ARG A 58 -17.95 -20.09 -57.04
C ARG A 58 -18.51 -20.25 -55.61
N GLY A 59 -19.62 -19.67 -55.15
CA GLY A 59 -20.68 -18.87 -55.72
C GLY A 59 -21.94 -18.99 -54.83
N ALA A 60 -22.85 -18.02 -54.97
CA ALA A 60 -24.23 -17.94 -54.42
C ALA A 60 -24.40 -17.43 -52.97
N SER A 61 -25.31 -16.52 -52.61
CA SER A 61 -26.20 -15.58 -53.33
C SER A 61 -26.95 -14.73 -52.28
N TYR A 62 -27.03 -13.41 -52.50
CA TYR A 62 -27.90 -12.41 -51.85
C TYR A 62 -29.40 -12.63 -52.21
N PRO A 63 -30.42 -12.01 -51.57
CA PRO A 63 -30.63 -10.54 -51.48
C PRO A 63 -31.41 -10.06 -50.20
N LEU A 64 -31.72 -8.80 -49.85
CA LEU A 64 -31.99 -7.52 -50.50
C LEU A 64 -31.72 -6.34 -49.51
N SER A 65 -31.33 -5.18 -50.06
CA SER A 65 -31.33 -3.80 -49.48
C SER A 65 -32.76 -3.18 -49.57
N PRO A 66 -33.13 -1.90 -49.24
CA PRO A 66 -32.28 -0.69 -49.10
C PRO A 66 -32.73 0.48 -48.17
N HIS A 67 -31.92 1.56 -48.20
CA HIS A 67 -32.14 2.98 -47.87
C HIS A 67 -31.64 3.45 -46.47
N ARG A 68 -30.91 4.57 -46.31
CA ARG A 68 -30.75 5.79 -47.13
C ARG A 68 -29.49 6.60 -46.70
N LYS A 69 -28.81 7.14 -47.73
CA LYS A 69 -28.14 8.46 -47.93
C LYS A 69 -27.62 9.27 -46.72
N GLY A 70 -26.35 9.66 -46.81
CA GLY A 70 -25.65 10.55 -45.88
C GLY A 70 -25.83 12.05 -46.13
N LEU A 71 -25.04 12.83 -45.37
CA LEU A 71 -24.75 14.24 -45.60
C LEU A 71 -23.41 14.59 -44.94
N ILE A 72 -22.53 15.19 -45.74
CA ILE A 72 -21.33 15.92 -45.35
C ILE A 72 -21.77 17.37 -45.07
N LEU A 73 -21.23 18.02 -44.02
CA LEU A 73 -20.91 19.46 -44.04
C LEU A 73 -19.95 19.83 -42.91
N ASP A 74 -19.27 20.94 -43.15
CA ASP A 74 -17.89 21.28 -42.81
C ASP A 74 -17.78 22.38 -41.72
N TYR A 75 -16.57 22.52 -41.18
CA TYR A 75 -16.01 23.42 -40.14
C TYR A 75 -16.73 24.73 -39.69
N GLY A 76 -16.60 25.00 -38.37
CA GLY A 76 -16.89 26.31 -37.74
C GLY A 76 -16.27 26.51 -36.35
N ASN A 77 -15.03 27.02 -36.35
CA ASN A 77 -14.10 27.45 -35.30
C ASN A 77 -14.62 27.95 -33.90
N GLN A 78 -13.93 27.44 -32.85
CA GLN A 78 -13.39 28.10 -31.65
C GLN A 78 -14.27 28.87 -30.64
N ARG A 79 -14.25 28.38 -29.38
CA ARG A 79 -13.70 29.11 -28.21
C ARG A 79 -12.97 28.14 -27.26
N ARG A 80 -11.73 28.49 -26.94
CA ARG A 80 -10.82 27.74 -26.06
C ARG A 80 -11.25 27.85 -24.60
N VAL A 81 -11.42 26.70 -23.94
CA VAL A 81 -11.20 26.54 -22.50
C VAL A 81 -9.98 25.62 -22.36
N SER A 82 -9.06 25.96 -21.45
CA SER A 82 -7.77 25.30 -21.26
C SER A 82 -7.89 23.82 -20.86
N PRO A 83 -7.21 22.88 -21.54
CA PRO A 83 -7.24 21.46 -21.18
C PRO A 83 -6.03 21.12 -20.30
N SER A 84 -6.14 21.32 -18.99
CA SER A 84 -5.17 20.78 -18.02
C SER A 84 -5.80 19.86 -16.97
N SER A 85 -7.13 19.88 -16.80
CA SER A 85 -7.86 19.04 -15.83
C SER A 85 -8.41 17.72 -16.39
N GLU A 86 -8.65 17.61 -17.70
CA GLU A 86 -9.27 16.41 -18.29
C GLU A 86 -8.33 15.20 -18.42
N ARG A 87 -7.00 15.42 -18.45
CA ARG A 87 -6.02 14.33 -18.59
C ARG A 87 -5.82 13.50 -17.32
N ALA A 88 -5.92 14.11 -16.14
CA ALA A 88 -5.67 13.42 -14.88
C ALA A 88 -6.69 12.30 -14.61
N LEU A 89 -7.93 12.46 -15.09
CA LEU A 89 -9.02 11.51 -14.84
C LEU A 89 -9.19 10.45 -15.93
N HIS A 90 -8.50 10.56 -17.08
CA HIS A 90 -8.49 9.52 -18.12
C HIS A 90 -7.51 8.38 -17.79
N GLY A 91 -6.57 8.59 -16.86
CA GLY A 91 -5.64 7.56 -16.41
C GLY A 91 -6.27 6.49 -15.52
N ILE A 92 -7.46 6.73 -14.96
CA ILE A 92 -8.21 5.72 -14.20
C ILE A 92 -8.83 4.75 -15.21
N GLN A 93 -8.07 3.74 -15.67
CA GLN A 93 -8.64 2.59 -16.36
C GLN A 93 -9.48 1.76 -15.37
N CYS A 94 -10.69 2.25 -15.07
CA CYS A 94 -11.81 1.34 -14.94
C CYS A 94 -11.92 0.61 -16.28
N LYS A 95 -12.12 -0.71 -16.27
CA LYS A 95 -12.71 -1.36 -17.45
C LYS A 95 -14.06 -0.67 -17.68
N MET A 96 -14.07 0.26 -18.62
CA MET A 96 -15.27 0.89 -19.16
C MET A 96 -16.05 -0.23 -19.86
N GLN A 97 -16.90 -0.95 -19.12
CA GLN A 97 -18.17 -1.29 -19.73
C GLN A 97 -18.86 0.06 -19.85
N LEU A 98 -18.79 0.64 -21.06
CA LEU A 98 -19.61 1.76 -21.46
C LEU A 98 -20.99 1.52 -20.87
N PHE A 99 -21.46 2.46 -20.05
CA PHE A 99 -22.88 2.57 -19.74
C PHE A 99 -23.60 2.36 -21.08
N PRO A 100 -24.46 1.34 -21.23
CA PRO A 100 -25.37 1.31 -22.35
C PRO A 100 -26.03 2.69 -22.34
N SER A 101 -26.04 3.39 -23.47
CA SER A 101 -26.83 4.60 -23.59
C SER A 101 -28.22 4.23 -23.07
N LEU A 102 -28.60 4.72 -21.90
CA LEU A 102 -29.95 4.60 -21.38
C LEU A 102 -30.80 5.27 -22.45
N GLY A 103 -31.41 4.47 -23.32
CA GLY A 103 -32.40 4.94 -24.26
C GLY A 103 -33.45 5.61 -23.40
N GLN A 104 -33.66 6.91 -23.60
CA GLN A 104 -34.58 7.73 -22.83
C GLN A 104 -35.84 6.93 -22.50
N PRO A 105 -36.00 6.45 -21.26
CA PRO A 105 -37.33 6.16 -20.78
C PRO A 105 -38.00 7.52 -20.67
N GLN A 106 -39.30 7.59 -20.96
CA GLN A 106 -40.10 8.75 -20.56
C GLN A 106 -40.02 8.83 -19.03
N LEU A 107 -39.06 9.63 -18.53
CA LEU A 107 -38.72 9.81 -17.13
C LEU A 107 -39.83 10.65 -16.49
N ALA A 108 -40.68 9.99 -15.73
CA ALA A 108 -41.58 10.65 -14.78
C ALA A 108 -40.77 11.11 -13.57
N ASP A 109 -41.06 12.33 -13.11
CA ASP A 109 -40.49 13.03 -11.95
C ASP A 109 -40.28 12.11 -10.73
N THR A 110 -39.09 11.54 -10.60
CA THR A 110 -38.63 10.79 -9.43
C THR A 110 -37.23 11.30 -9.08
N GLU A 111 -37.07 11.81 -7.86
CA GLU A 111 -35.82 12.33 -7.32
C GLU A 111 -34.87 11.15 -7.05
N TRP A 112 -33.63 11.22 -7.54
CA TRP A 112 -32.62 10.17 -7.37
C TRP A 112 -31.36 10.72 -6.69
N ASP A 113 -30.71 9.92 -5.84
CA ASP A 113 -29.49 10.30 -5.11
C ASP A 113 -28.26 9.45 -5.53
N LEU A 114 -27.03 9.93 -5.37
CA LEU A 114 -25.82 9.09 -5.52
C LEU A 114 -25.18 8.81 -4.16
N LEU A 115 -24.73 7.58 -3.94
CA LEU A 115 -24.10 7.18 -2.68
C LEU A 115 -22.63 6.78 -2.84
N LEU A 116 -21.75 7.37 -2.02
CA LEU A 116 -20.42 6.85 -1.74
C LEU A 116 -20.46 6.05 -0.44
N HIS A 117 -20.16 4.76 -0.52
CA HIS A 117 -19.90 3.92 0.65
C HIS A 117 -18.40 3.68 0.76
N THR A 118 -17.78 3.97 1.91
CA THR A 118 -16.38 3.57 2.10
C THR A 118 -16.30 2.25 2.84
N SER A 119 -15.28 1.43 2.53
CA SER A 119 -15.07 0.19 3.27
C SER A 119 -14.91 0.49 4.77
N PRO A 120 -15.27 -0.44 5.67
CA PRO A 120 -15.30 -0.19 7.12
C PRO A 120 -13.98 0.18 7.80
N TRP A 121 -12.90 0.41 7.05
CA TRP A 121 -11.57 0.77 7.55
C TRP A 121 -10.96 1.96 6.84
N THR A 122 -11.50 2.38 5.70
CA THR A 122 -11.07 3.59 5.00
C THR A 122 -12.04 4.70 5.32
N THR A 123 -11.57 5.68 6.09
CA THR A 123 -12.24 6.97 6.16
C THR A 123 -12.04 7.66 4.81
N PRO A 124 -13.07 8.26 4.19
CA PRO A 124 -12.79 9.30 3.21
C PRO A 124 -11.97 10.38 3.92
N ALA A 125 -10.93 10.92 3.28
CA ALA A 125 -10.09 11.95 3.88
C ALA A 125 -10.62 13.34 3.49
N PRO A 126 -10.96 14.18 4.47
CA PRO A 126 -10.92 15.63 4.26
C PRO A 126 -10.21 16.39 5.41
N ALA A 127 -9.85 17.68 5.19
CA ALA A 127 -9.20 18.59 6.17
C ALA A 127 -9.82 20.02 6.14
N PRO A 128 -9.78 20.85 7.23
CA PRO A 128 -10.15 22.28 7.16
C PRO A 128 -9.01 23.32 7.43
N TRP A 129 -9.12 24.42 6.67
CA TRP A 129 -8.81 25.86 6.84
C TRP A 129 -7.60 26.43 7.61
N CYS A 130 -6.94 27.42 6.98
CA CYS A 130 -6.18 28.49 7.65
C CYS A 130 -6.47 29.85 6.94
N SER A 131 -6.94 30.86 7.68
CA SER A 131 -7.19 32.23 7.18
C SER A 131 -5.88 33.01 6.90
N PRO A 132 -5.88 34.06 6.05
CA PRO A 132 -4.67 34.59 5.43
C PRO A 132 -3.94 35.62 6.31
N GLY A 133 -2.66 35.35 6.60
CA GLY A 133 -1.68 36.36 7.05
C GLY A 133 -0.77 36.78 5.88
N PRO A 134 -0.39 38.06 5.75
CA PRO A 134 0.40 38.53 4.63
C PRO A 134 1.88 38.35 4.92
N GLU A 135 2.40 37.13 4.80
CA GLU A 135 3.85 36.84 4.70
C GLU A 135 4.06 35.36 4.32
N GLY A 136 4.40 35.09 3.05
CA GLY A 136 5.06 33.86 2.61
C GLY A 136 4.46 32.50 3.04
N CYS A 137 3.14 32.38 3.10
CA CYS A 137 2.47 31.20 3.65
C CYS A 137 2.36 30.03 2.65
N LEU A 138 2.75 28.84 3.10
CA LEU A 138 2.27 27.51 2.66
C LEU A 138 0.76 27.36 2.95
N ALA A 139 -0.07 28.29 2.47
CA ALA A 139 -1.49 28.38 2.76
C ALA A 139 -2.33 28.17 1.49
N ALA A 140 -3.43 27.42 1.68
CA ALA A 140 -4.49 27.06 0.74
C ALA A 140 -4.21 25.87 -0.21
N ALA A 141 -4.15 24.67 0.38
CA ALA A 141 -4.58 23.47 -0.32
C ALA A 141 -5.66 22.80 0.55
N THR A 142 -6.90 22.80 0.07
CA THR A 142 -8.03 22.07 0.66
C THR A 142 -7.92 20.61 0.18
N GLU A 143 -7.18 19.77 0.90
CA GLU A 143 -6.68 18.49 0.39
C GLU A 143 -7.63 17.33 0.71
N ARG A 144 -8.69 17.17 -0.10
CA ARG A 144 -9.57 15.98 -0.10
C ARG A 144 -9.06 14.94 -1.09
N ASP A 145 -8.04 14.19 -0.70
CA ASP A 145 -7.28 13.30 -1.60
C ASP A 145 -7.83 11.86 -1.67
N ASN A 146 -9.11 11.71 -2.06
CA ASN A 146 -9.76 10.40 -2.21
C ASN A 146 -10.38 10.23 -3.60
N TRP A 147 -9.84 9.29 -4.40
CA TRP A 147 -10.33 9.04 -5.76
C TRP A 147 -11.75 8.47 -5.84
N ALA A 148 -12.18 7.66 -4.86
CA ALA A 148 -13.55 7.15 -4.82
C ALA A 148 -14.54 8.29 -4.56
N PHE A 149 -14.20 9.21 -3.65
CA PHE A 149 -14.98 10.41 -3.37
C PHE A 149 -15.07 11.32 -4.60
N LEU A 150 -13.93 11.61 -5.23
CA LEU A 150 -13.87 12.44 -6.43
C LEU A 150 -14.64 11.82 -7.60
N TYR A 151 -14.58 10.51 -7.76
CA TYR A 151 -15.35 9.78 -8.75
C TYR A 151 -16.86 9.90 -8.49
N ALA A 152 -17.29 9.68 -7.24
CA ALA A 152 -18.69 9.81 -6.84
C ALA A 152 -19.21 11.23 -7.06
N GLN A 153 -18.49 12.26 -6.59
CA GLN A 153 -18.90 13.64 -6.81
C GLN A 153 -18.97 14.00 -8.30
N ARG A 154 -18.01 13.56 -9.11
CA ARG A 154 -18.05 13.79 -10.55
C ARG A 154 -19.24 13.13 -11.20
N LEU A 155 -19.60 11.92 -10.78
CA LEU A 155 -20.77 11.21 -11.29
C LEU A 155 -22.06 11.92 -10.90
N ALA A 156 -22.20 12.34 -9.63
CA ALA A 156 -23.35 13.08 -9.13
C ALA A 156 -23.53 14.42 -9.87
N LEU A 157 -22.45 15.20 -10.02
CA LEU A 157 -22.44 16.45 -10.77
C LEU A 157 -22.85 16.27 -12.23
N LYS A 158 -22.39 15.18 -12.87
CA LYS A 158 -22.73 14.91 -14.28
C LYS A 158 -24.21 14.57 -14.46
N GLN A 159 -24.84 13.99 -13.45
CA GLN A 159 -26.26 13.59 -13.48
C GLN A 159 -27.17 14.62 -12.80
N GLU A 160 -26.62 15.71 -12.28
CA GLU A 160 -27.35 16.74 -11.53
C GLU A 160 -28.08 16.21 -10.28
N LEU A 161 -27.51 15.18 -9.64
CA LEU A 161 -28.09 14.50 -8.46
C LEU A 161 -27.37 14.91 -7.17
N PRO A 162 -28.04 14.83 -6.00
CA PRO A 162 -27.38 14.91 -4.70
C PRO A 162 -26.33 13.82 -4.52
N LEU A 163 -25.34 14.09 -3.67
CA LEU A 163 -24.31 13.13 -3.27
C LEU A 163 -24.40 12.90 -1.76
N HIS A 164 -24.50 11.64 -1.36
CA HIS A 164 -24.43 11.19 0.01
C HIS A 164 -23.14 10.40 0.25
N VAL A 165 -22.67 10.44 1.50
CA VAL A 165 -21.58 9.58 1.98
C VAL A 165 -22.11 8.74 3.12
N CYS A 166 -21.96 7.41 3.03
CA CYS A 166 -22.31 6.47 4.08
C CYS A 166 -21.10 5.71 4.58
N PHE A 167 -21.04 5.51 5.90
CA PHE A 167 -20.14 4.57 6.54
C PHE A 167 -20.94 3.55 7.35
N CYS A 168 -20.71 2.26 7.14
CA CYS A 168 -21.36 1.19 7.90
C CYS A 168 -20.47 0.74 9.07
N LEU A 169 -20.85 1.13 10.29
CA LEU A 169 -20.15 0.75 11.52
C LEU A 169 -20.56 -0.67 11.96
N VAL A 170 -19.65 -1.62 11.77
CA VAL A 170 -19.81 -2.98 12.27
C VAL A 170 -19.42 -3.08 13.75
N PRO A 171 -20.15 -3.86 14.58
CA PRO A 171 -19.90 -3.92 16.02
C PRO A 171 -18.55 -4.55 16.39
N LYS A 172 -17.99 -5.39 15.50
CA LYS A 172 -16.68 -6.02 15.64
C LYS A 172 -16.09 -6.34 14.27
N PHE A 173 -14.75 -6.36 14.17
CA PHE A 173 -14.03 -6.67 12.94
C PHE A 173 -12.64 -7.22 13.24
N LEU A 174 -12.29 -8.39 12.69
CA LEU A 174 -10.94 -8.99 12.72
C LEU A 174 -10.18 -8.84 14.07
N GLY A 175 -10.88 -8.97 15.20
CA GLY A 175 -10.27 -8.83 16.53
C GLY A 175 -9.80 -7.42 16.90
N ALA A 176 -10.16 -6.40 16.12
CA ALA A 176 -9.85 -5.00 16.41
C ALA A 176 -10.38 -4.59 17.78
N THR A 177 -9.53 -3.89 18.52
CA THR A 177 -9.79 -3.42 19.89
C THR A 177 -10.30 -1.98 19.90
N ILE A 178 -10.67 -1.49 21.08
CA ILE A 178 -11.15 -0.11 21.25
C ILE A 178 -10.14 0.95 20.77
N ARG A 179 -8.83 0.67 20.86
CA ARG A 179 -7.76 1.51 20.30
C ARG A 179 -8.02 1.85 18.83
N HIS A 180 -8.36 0.86 18.02
CA HIS A 180 -8.57 1.02 16.59
C HIS A 180 -9.86 1.76 16.30
N TYR A 181 -10.95 1.32 16.93
CA TYR A 181 -12.27 1.91 16.71
C TYR A 181 -12.32 3.37 17.11
N ARG A 182 -11.65 3.78 18.20
CA ARG A 182 -11.63 5.20 18.58
C ARG A 182 -10.74 6.04 17.66
N PHE A 183 -9.63 5.48 17.17
CA PHE A 183 -8.83 6.14 16.14
C PHE A 183 -9.66 6.38 14.86
N MET A 184 -10.37 5.36 14.39
CA MET A 184 -11.25 5.45 13.22
C MET A 184 -12.42 6.42 13.44
N LEU A 185 -13.20 6.25 14.51
CA LEU A 185 -14.42 7.03 14.76
C LEU A 185 -14.13 8.51 15.00
N ARG A 186 -13.03 8.87 15.67
CA ARG A 186 -12.61 10.27 15.79
C ARG A 186 -12.18 10.86 14.45
N GLY A 187 -11.55 10.05 13.59
CA GLY A 187 -11.31 10.46 12.20
C GLY A 187 -12.62 10.73 11.46
N LEU A 188 -13.62 9.85 11.61
CA LEU A 188 -14.94 10.03 10.98
C LEU A 188 -15.72 11.26 11.50
N GLN A 189 -15.43 11.75 12.70
CA GLN A 189 -16.01 13.00 13.20
C GLN A 189 -15.54 14.19 12.35
N GLU A 190 -14.25 14.27 12.05
CA GLU A 190 -13.67 15.27 11.15
C GLU A 190 -14.30 15.17 9.74
N VAL A 191 -14.42 13.94 9.22
CA VAL A 191 -15.09 13.68 7.93
C VAL A 191 -16.52 14.22 7.90
N ALA A 192 -17.29 14.01 8.97
CA ALA A 192 -18.68 14.45 9.06
C ALA A 192 -18.79 15.98 9.01
N GLU A 193 -17.92 16.68 9.73
CA GLU A 193 -17.84 18.15 9.73
C GLU A 193 -17.53 18.68 8.31
N GLU A 194 -16.61 18.03 7.61
CA GLU A 194 -16.18 18.47 6.29
C GLU A 194 -17.15 18.14 5.17
N CYS A 195 -17.90 17.04 5.31
CA CYS A 195 -19.02 16.75 4.43
C CYS A 195 -20.11 17.82 4.60
N ALA A 196 -20.37 18.28 5.83
CA ALA A 196 -21.29 19.39 6.08
C ALA A 196 -20.83 20.69 5.41
N GLU A 197 -19.53 21.03 5.48
CA GLU A 197 -18.97 22.19 4.75
C GLU A 197 -19.14 22.09 3.21
N LEU A 198 -19.29 20.87 2.70
CA LEU A 198 -19.50 20.60 1.27
C LEU A 198 -20.95 20.55 0.83
N ASN A 199 -21.92 20.70 1.72
CA ASN A 199 -23.31 20.35 1.44
C ASN A 199 -23.49 18.88 0.99
N ILE A 200 -22.67 17.98 1.52
CA ILE A 200 -22.75 16.54 1.27
C ILE A 200 -23.18 15.87 2.58
N PRO A 201 -24.34 15.21 2.63
CA PRO A 201 -24.76 14.50 3.83
C PRO A 201 -23.84 13.33 4.13
N PHE A 202 -23.37 13.25 5.38
CA PHE A 202 -22.64 12.10 5.90
C PHE A 202 -23.53 11.31 6.85
N HIS A 203 -23.62 10.00 6.59
CA HIS A 203 -24.47 9.07 7.32
C HIS A 203 -23.62 7.97 7.96
N LEU A 204 -23.78 7.78 9.27
CA LEU A 204 -23.14 6.70 10.00
C LEU A 204 -24.18 5.62 10.33
N LEU A 205 -24.20 4.55 9.54
CA LEU A 205 -25.16 3.46 9.67
C LEU A 205 -24.62 2.39 10.60
N LEU A 206 -25.42 1.95 11.58
CA LEU A 206 -25.03 0.89 12.51
C LEU A 206 -25.41 -0.48 11.94
N GLY A 207 -24.44 -1.33 11.65
CA GLY A 207 -24.66 -2.68 11.13
C GLY A 207 -23.76 -3.05 9.96
N TYR A 208 -23.99 -4.25 9.42
CA TYR A 208 -23.29 -4.71 8.23
C TYR A 208 -23.87 -4.06 6.97
N ALA A 209 -23.00 -3.64 6.07
CA ALA A 209 -23.36 -2.95 4.83
C ALA A 209 -24.46 -3.68 4.02
N LYS A 210 -24.38 -5.01 3.92
CA LYS A 210 -25.37 -5.84 3.22
C LYS A 210 -26.78 -5.85 3.83
N ASP A 211 -26.90 -5.47 5.10
CA ASP A 211 -28.16 -5.44 5.83
C ASP A 211 -28.76 -4.03 5.84
N VAL A 212 -27.92 -2.99 5.89
CA VAL A 212 -28.37 -1.59 6.05
C VAL A 212 -28.37 -0.78 4.75
N LEU A 213 -27.40 -1.01 3.84
CA LEU A 213 -27.30 -0.23 2.60
C LEU A 213 -28.45 -0.47 1.62
N PRO A 214 -28.94 -1.70 1.38
CA PRO A 214 -30.04 -1.90 0.44
C PRO A 214 -31.30 -1.13 0.85
N THR A 215 -31.64 -1.15 2.14
CA THR A 215 -32.74 -0.36 2.70
C THR A 215 -32.50 1.13 2.51
N PHE A 216 -31.30 1.62 2.87
CA PHE A 216 -30.93 3.01 2.69
C PHE A 216 -31.05 3.47 1.22
N VAL A 217 -30.57 2.64 0.28
CA VAL A 217 -30.63 2.88 -1.16
C VAL A 217 -32.07 3.04 -1.65
N VAL A 218 -32.99 2.19 -1.19
CA VAL A 218 -34.40 2.27 -1.56
C VAL A 218 -35.07 3.49 -0.94
N GLU A 219 -34.83 3.75 0.35
CA GLU A 219 -35.47 4.84 1.09
C GLU A 219 -35.06 6.24 0.58
N HIS A 220 -33.81 6.38 0.13
CA HIS A 220 -33.28 7.64 -0.41
C HIS A 220 -33.31 7.69 -1.95
N GLY A 221 -33.90 6.70 -2.63
CA GLY A 221 -33.94 6.67 -4.10
C GLY A 221 -32.53 6.75 -4.73
N VAL A 222 -31.56 6.01 -4.20
CA VAL A 222 -30.17 6.09 -4.68
C VAL A 222 -30.05 5.45 -6.07
N GLY A 223 -29.72 6.25 -7.08
CA GLY A 223 -29.53 5.84 -8.49
C GLY A 223 -28.12 5.32 -8.82
N GLY A 224 -27.21 5.23 -7.86
CA GLY A 224 -25.89 4.60 -8.04
C GLY A 224 -25.04 4.56 -6.78
N LEU A 225 -24.26 3.49 -6.64
CA LEU A 225 -23.36 3.26 -5.50
C LEU A 225 -21.89 3.25 -5.97
N VAL A 226 -21.02 3.92 -5.21
CA VAL A 226 -19.57 3.88 -5.38
C VAL A 226 -18.93 3.37 -4.10
N THR A 227 -17.96 2.46 -4.19
CA THR A 227 -17.14 2.03 -3.05
C THR A 227 -15.64 2.12 -3.36
N ASP A 228 -14.83 2.21 -2.31
CA ASP A 228 -13.39 2.03 -2.43
C ASP A 228 -12.98 0.54 -2.49
N PHE A 229 -11.70 0.31 -2.72
CA PHE A 229 -11.08 -0.99 -2.89
C PHE A 229 -10.31 -1.43 -1.65
N SER A 230 -10.43 -2.72 -1.32
CA SER A 230 -9.53 -3.44 -0.43
C SER A 230 -9.34 -4.86 -0.97
N PRO A 231 -8.11 -5.42 -0.95
CA PRO A 231 -7.84 -6.76 -1.46
C PRO A 231 -8.19 -7.86 -0.45
N LEU A 232 -8.46 -7.50 0.81
CA LEU A 232 -8.67 -8.45 1.89
C LEU A 232 -9.98 -9.24 1.70
N ARG A 233 -9.95 -10.51 2.11
CA ARG A 233 -11.04 -11.47 1.91
C ARG A 233 -12.39 -10.96 2.45
N LEU A 234 -12.40 -10.41 3.67
CA LEU A 234 -13.62 -9.96 4.32
C LEU A 234 -14.22 -8.69 3.67
N PRO A 235 -13.46 -7.59 3.46
CA PRO A 235 -13.93 -6.45 2.66
C PRO A 235 -14.42 -6.81 1.25
N ARG A 236 -13.72 -7.71 0.54
CA ARG A 236 -14.18 -8.18 -0.77
C ARG A 236 -15.53 -8.91 -0.68
N GLN A 237 -15.68 -9.77 0.32
CA GLN A 237 -16.96 -10.45 0.56
C GLN A 237 -18.08 -9.45 0.86
N TRP A 238 -17.81 -8.38 1.61
CA TRP A 238 -18.82 -7.35 1.88
C TRP A 238 -19.29 -6.63 0.61
N VAL A 239 -18.38 -6.37 -0.33
CA VAL A 239 -18.75 -5.77 -1.62
C VAL A 239 -19.64 -6.72 -2.43
N GLU A 240 -19.32 -8.01 -2.51
CA GLU A 240 -20.19 -8.98 -3.19
C GLU A 240 -21.53 -9.16 -2.46
N ASP A 241 -21.53 -9.25 -1.12
CA ASP A 241 -22.75 -9.37 -0.30
C ASP A 241 -23.71 -8.16 -0.52
N VAL A 242 -23.16 -6.95 -0.67
CA VAL A 242 -23.95 -5.75 -0.98
C VAL A 242 -24.49 -5.83 -2.40
N LYS A 243 -23.62 -6.16 -3.37
CA LYS A 243 -23.99 -6.28 -4.79
C LYS A 243 -25.13 -7.27 -5.02
N GLU A 244 -25.15 -8.40 -4.31
CA GLU A 244 -26.21 -9.41 -4.41
C GLU A 244 -27.58 -8.93 -3.85
N ARG A 245 -27.58 -7.89 -3.02
CA ARG A 245 -28.78 -7.39 -2.32
C ARG A 245 -29.24 -6.01 -2.78
N LEU A 246 -28.43 -5.32 -3.58
CA LEU A 246 -28.84 -4.05 -4.19
C LEU A 246 -29.96 -4.30 -5.21
N PRO A 247 -30.86 -3.32 -5.41
CA PRO A 247 -31.79 -3.35 -6.52
C PRO A 247 -31.06 -3.53 -7.86
N GLU A 248 -31.61 -4.34 -8.77
CA GLU A 248 -30.96 -4.72 -10.04
C GLU A 248 -30.66 -3.52 -10.96
N ASP A 249 -31.40 -2.43 -10.80
CA ASP A 249 -31.29 -1.18 -11.56
C ASP A 249 -30.27 -0.20 -10.98
N VAL A 250 -29.71 -0.47 -9.79
CA VAL A 250 -28.72 0.41 -9.15
C VAL A 250 -27.30 -0.01 -9.55
N PRO A 251 -26.58 0.79 -10.36
CA PRO A 251 -25.20 0.50 -10.72
C PRO A 251 -24.27 0.60 -9.51
N PHE A 252 -23.34 -0.35 -9.40
CA PHE A 252 -22.35 -0.40 -8.33
C PHE A 252 -20.91 -0.36 -8.88
N ALA A 253 -20.17 0.71 -8.57
CA ALA A 253 -18.79 0.91 -9.01
C ALA A 253 -17.80 0.79 -7.84
N GLN A 254 -16.63 0.22 -8.12
CA GLN A 254 -15.51 0.19 -7.18
C GLN A 254 -14.32 0.98 -7.74
N VAL A 255 -13.67 1.78 -6.89
CA VAL A 255 -12.53 2.62 -7.22
C VAL A 255 -11.35 2.32 -6.29
N ASP A 256 -10.16 2.12 -6.85
CA ASP A 256 -8.94 2.04 -6.04
C ASP A 256 -8.54 3.45 -5.59
N ALA A 257 -8.91 3.79 -4.36
CA ALA A 257 -8.57 5.05 -3.71
C ALA A 257 -7.38 4.93 -2.75
N HIS A 258 -6.80 3.73 -2.61
CA HIS A 258 -5.75 3.46 -1.63
C HIS A 258 -4.37 3.43 -2.30
N ASN A 259 -4.27 2.88 -3.51
CA ASN A 259 -3.05 2.77 -4.29
C ASN A 259 -2.86 3.95 -5.24
N ILE A 260 -1.61 4.25 -5.60
CA ILE A 260 -1.32 5.25 -6.64
C ILE A 260 -1.66 4.64 -8.00
N VAL A 261 -1.16 3.43 -8.26
CA VAL A 261 -1.53 2.65 -9.43
C VAL A 261 -2.58 1.62 -9.01
N PRO A 262 -3.79 1.62 -9.59
CA PRO A 262 -4.83 0.66 -9.21
C PRO A 262 -4.31 -0.79 -9.22
N CYS A 263 -4.66 -1.57 -8.20
CA CYS A 263 -4.05 -2.88 -7.94
C CYS A 263 -4.10 -3.81 -9.16
N TRP A 264 -5.24 -3.85 -9.86
CA TRP A 264 -5.47 -4.65 -11.06
C TRP A 264 -4.79 -4.09 -12.34
N VAL A 265 -4.33 -2.84 -12.32
CA VAL A 265 -3.55 -2.20 -13.40
C VAL A 265 -2.06 -2.39 -13.17
N ALA A 266 -1.59 -2.31 -11.91
CA ALA A 266 -0.18 -2.40 -11.55
C ALA A 266 0.47 -3.72 -12.04
N SER A 267 -0.27 -4.83 -11.97
CA SER A 267 0.13 -6.11 -12.55
C SER A 267 -1.09 -7.02 -12.76
N PRO A 268 -1.17 -7.80 -13.85
CA PRO A 268 -2.28 -8.73 -14.08
C PRO A 268 -2.19 -10.05 -13.28
N LYS A 269 -1.20 -10.17 -12.38
CA LYS A 269 -0.92 -11.38 -11.59
C LYS A 269 -0.18 -11.04 -10.30
N GLN A 270 -0.12 -12.02 -9.39
CA GLN A 270 0.77 -12.00 -8.23
C GLN A 270 2.24 -11.86 -8.67
N GLU A 271 2.94 -10.90 -8.07
CA GLU A 271 4.36 -10.65 -8.32
C GLU A 271 5.25 -11.38 -7.32
N TYR A 272 6.39 -11.87 -7.79
CA TYR A 272 7.29 -12.66 -6.95
C TYR A 272 8.00 -11.80 -5.91
N SER A 273 8.40 -10.57 -6.29
CA SER A 273 9.23 -9.72 -5.42
C SER A 273 9.10 -8.25 -5.78
N ALA A 274 9.61 -7.39 -4.90
CA ALA A 274 9.74 -5.95 -5.19
C ALA A 274 10.49 -5.69 -6.51
N ARG A 275 11.47 -6.54 -6.87
CA ARG A 275 12.20 -6.42 -8.14
C ARG A 275 11.29 -6.52 -9.36
N THR A 276 10.29 -7.39 -9.33
CA THR A 276 9.45 -7.68 -10.51
C THR A 276 8.29 -6.72 -10.65
N ILE A 277 7.72 -6.23 -9.54
CA ILE A 277 6.64 -5.22 -9.57
C ILE A 277 7.16 -3.78 -9.75
N ARG A 278 8.36 -3.45 -9.24
CA ARG A 278 8.91 -2.08 -9.27
C ARG A 278 8.89 -1.45 -10.65
N GLY A 279 9.41 -2.16 -11.64
CA GLY A 279 9.45 -1.65 -13.02
C GLY A 279 8.05 -1.39 -13.60
N LYS A 280 7.07 -2.20 -13.22
CA LYS A 280 5.67 -2.06 -13.68
C LYS A 280 5.01 -0.83 -13.06
N ILE A 281 5.14 -0.66 -11.74
CA ILE A 281 4.61 0.53 -11.05
C ILE A 281 5.29 1.79 -11.59
N HIS A 282 6.62 1.85 -11.65
CA HIS A 282 7.32 3.05 -12.13
C HIS A 282 7.01 3.41 -13.58
N ALA A 283 6.71 2.44 -14.44
CA ALA A 283 6.27 2.71 -15.80
C ALA A 283 4.91 3.42 -15.84
N GLN A 284 4.05 3.17 -14.86
CA GLN A 284 2.71 3.75 -14.74
C GLN A 284 2.69 5.06 -13.92
N LEU A 285 3.66 5.31 -13.03
CA LEU A 285 3.67 6.52 -12.20
C LEU A 285 3.52 7.85 -13.00
N PRO A 286 4.11 8.05 -14.19
CA PRO A 286 3.89 9.29 -14.95
C PRO A 286 2.42 9.55 -15.32
N GLU A 287 1.60 8.51 -15.43
CA GLU A 287 0.17 8.59 -15.73
C GLU A 287 -0.68 8.74 -14.46
N PHE A 288 -0.33 8.00 -13.40
CA PHE A 288 -1.17 7.87 -12.21
C PHE A 288 -0.79 8.81 -11.05
N LEU A 289 0.49 9.14 -10.88
CA LEU A 289 0.96 10.04 -9.83
C LEU A 289 0.73 11.50 -10.23
N THR A 290 -0.53 11.90 -10.15
CA THR A 290 -1.02 13.24 -10.50
C THR A 290 -1.47 13.99 -9.25
N GLU A 291 -1.59 15.30 -9.34
CA GLU A 291 -2.30 16.07 -8.31
C GLU A 291 -3.79 15.73 -8.32
N PHE A 292 -4.41 15.78 -7.15
CA PHE A 292 -5.85 15.59 -6.99
C PHE A 292 -6.60 16.84 -7.45
N PRO A 293 -7.69 16.71 -8.24
CA PRO A 293 -8.62 17.81 -8.44
C PRO A 293 -9.31 18.16 -7.11
N PRO A 294 -9.68 19.43 -6.89
CA PRO A 294 -10.36 19.81 -5.67
C PRO A 294 -11.79 19.24 -5.63
N VAL A 295 -12.19 18.77 -4.46
CA VAL A 295 -13.61 18.53 -4.17
C VAL A 295 -14.29 19.89 -3.96
N VAL A 296 -15.44 20.07 -4.58
CA VAL A 296 -16.19 21.34 -4.53
C VAL A 296 -17.43 21.22 -3.65
N PRO A 297 -17.95 22.30 -3.06
CA PRO A 297 -19.29 22.30 -2.48
C PRO A 297 -20.31 21.76 -3.49
N HIS A 298 -21.08 20.75 -3.08
CA HIS A 298 -22.02 20.08 -3.95
C HIS A 298 -23.23 20.99 -4.20
N PRO A 299 -23.58 21.30 -5.47
CA PRO A 299 -24.61 22.26 -5.79
C PRO A 299 -26.03 21.67 -5.74
N HIS A 300 -26.16 20.34 -5.80
CA HIS A 300 -27.45 19.64 -5.78
C HIS A 300 -27.72 19.17 -4.35
N LEU A 301 -28.60 19.89 -3.66
CA LEU A 301 -28.92 19.58 -2.27
C LEU A 301 -29.85 18.36 -2.20
N PRO A 302 -29.67 17.48 -1.21
CA PRO A 302 -30.57 16.37 -0.98
C PRO A 302 -31.97 16.87 -0.59
N SER A 303 -32.99 16.10 -0.90
CA SER A 303 -34.37 16.40 -0.50
C SER A 303 -34.57 16.32 1.02
N CYS A 304 -33.73 15.53 1.71
CA CYS A 304 -33.72 15.40 3.17
C CYS A 304 -32.31 15.64 3.75
N PRO A 305 -32.18 16.40 4.85
CA PRO A 305 -30.90 16.54 5.55
C PRO A 305 -30.55 15.22 6.27
N ALA A 306 -29.24 14.94 6.42
CA ALA A 306 -28.78 13.84 7.28
C ALA A 306 -29.20 14.06 8.73
N GLU A 307 -29.59 12.98 9.41
CA GLU A 307 -29.85 13.01 10.83
C GLU A 307 -28.56 13.27 11.64
N PRO A 308 -28.63 14.00 12.77
CA PRO A 308 -27.47 14.16 13.64
C PRO A 308 -26.94 12.81 14.13
N ILE A 309 -25.63 12.61 13.98
CA ILE A 309 -24.98 11.36 14.39
C ILE A 309 -24.89 11.28 15.91
N ALA A 310 -25.51 10.25 16.49
CA ALA A 310 -25.40 9.94 17.91
C ALA A 310 -24.08 9.20 18.23
N TRP A 311 -22.96 9.94 18.26
CA TRP A 311 -21.62 9.37 18.46
C TRP A 311 -21.49 8.49 19.71
N GLU A 312 -22.09 8.88 20.84
CA GLU A 312 -22.08 8.08 22.07
C GLU A 312 -22.81 6.74 21.93
N ALA A 313 -23.91 6.71 21.17
CA ALA A 313 -24.59 5.46 20.84
C ALA A 313 -23.72 4.58 19.93
N CYS A 314 -22.99 5.18 18.99
CA CYS A 314 -22.04 4.48 18.13
C CYS A 314 -20.92 3.81 18.96
N TYR A 315 -20.31 4.53 19.90
CA TYR A 315 -19.32 3.97 20.82
C TYR A 315 -19.91 2.86 21.70
N SER A 316 -21.13 3.04 22.20
CA SER A 316 -21.81 2.07 23.04
C SER A 316 -22.22 0.79 22.29
N SER A 317 -22.34 0.86 20.96
CA SER A 317 -22.71 -0.28 20.12
C SER A 317 -21.56 -1.27 19.87
N LEU A 318 -20.32 -0.88 20.18
CA LEU A 318 -19.13 -1.65 19.89
C LEU A 318 -19.03 -2.90 20.79
N GLN A 319 -18.73 -4.04 20.18
CA GLN A 319 -18.52 -5.34 20.83
C GLN A 319 -17.06 -5.76 20.69
N VAL A 320 -16.16 -4.91 21.19
CA VAL A 320 -14.71 -5.03 21.00
C VAL A 320 -14.00 -5.24 22.33
N ASP A 321 -12.74 -5.63 22.25
CA ASP A 321 -11.90 -5.67 23.43
C ASP A 321 -11.48 -4.26 23.87
N HIS A 322 -11.81 -3.91 25.11
CA HIS A 322 -11.50 -2.62 25.73
C HIS A 322 -10.19 -2.60 26.54
N THR A 323 -9.50 -3.74 26.66
CA THR A 323 -8.25 -3.84 27.43
C THR A 323 -7.07 -3.15 26.73
N VAL A 324 -7.07 -3.13 25.39
CA VAL A 324 -6.07 -2.42 24.59
C VAL A 324 -6.51 -0.96 24.39
N LYS A 325 -5.96 -0.08 25.24
CA LYS A 325 -6.32 1.34 25.29
C LYS A 325 -5.79 2.14 24.10
N GLU A 326 -6.39 3.31 23.86
CA GLU A 326 -5.91 4.32 22.92
C GLU A 326 -4.46 4.73 23.19
N VAL A 327 -3.79 5.25 22.17
CA VAL A 327 -2.41 5.76 22.27
C VAL A 327 -2.42 7.28 22.40
N GLU A 328 -1.43 7.84 23.10
CA GLU A 328 -1.37 9.28 23.36
C GLU A 328 -0.63 10.08 22.27
N TRP A 329 0.25 9.42 21.52
CA TRP A 329 1.13 10.09 20.56
C TRP A 329 0.50 10.34 19.18
N ALA A 330 -0.59 9.63 18.86
CA ALA A 330 -1.22 9.65 17.54
C ALA A 330 -2.64 10.20 17.63
N THR A 331 -2.80 11.49 17.29
CA THR A 331 -4.12 12.10 17.13
C THR A 331 -4.74 11.63 15.80
N PRO A 332 -5.94 11.02 15.81
CA PRO A 332 -6.60 10.61 14.57
C PRO A 332 -7.09 11.81 13.76
N GLY A 333 -7.42 11.58 12.49
CA GLY A 333 -7.94 12.58 11.58
C GLY A 333 -6.91 13.03 10.54
N THR A 334 -7.41 13.55 9.42
CA THR A 334 -6.58 13.94 8.27
C THR A 334 -5.71 15.14 8.62
N ALA A 335 -6.24 16.15 9.32
CA ALA A 335 -5.48 17.31 9.74
C ALA A 335 -4.24 16.90 10.57
N ALA A 336 -4.42 16.01 11.54
CA ALA A 336 -3.34 15.48 12.34
C ALA A 336 -2.34 14.64 11.50
N GLY A 337 -2.83 13.78 10.61
CA GLY A 337 -1.97 13.00 9.72
C GLY A 337 -1.13 13.86 8.77
N MET A 338 -1.72 14.93 8.23
CA MET A 338 -1.02 15.90 7.39
C MET A 338 0.02 16.70 8.19
N ALA A 339 -0.24 17.02 9.46
CA ALA A 339 0.76 17.61 10.34
C ALA A 339 1.95 16.66 10.57
N VAL A 340 1.69 15.36 10.75
CA VAL A 340 2.75 14.33 10.88
C VAL A 340 3.57 14.22 9.60
N LEU A 341 2.94 14.26 8.42
CA LEU A 341 3.62 14.28 7.12
C LEU A 341 4.52 15.52 6.98
N LYS A 342 4.00 16.71 7.29
CA LYS A 342 4.76 17.97 7.24
C LYS A 342 5.98 17.92 8.16
N SER A 343 5.81 17.46 9.40
CA SER A 343 6.92 17.27 10.35
C SER A 343 7.94 16.23 9.84
N PHE A 344 7.48 15.13 9.24
CA PHE A 344 8.39 14.14 8.65
C PHE A 344 9.27 14.77 7.56
N ILE A 345 8.67 15.52 6.64
CA ILE A 345 9.37 16.17 5.53
C ILE A 345 10.38 17.20 6.06
N ALA A 346 9.99 18.01 7.06
CA ALA A 346 10.81 19.07 7.61
C ALA A 346 11.99 18.56 8.44
N GLU A 347 11.77 17.55 9.28
CA GLU A 347 12.70 17.19 10.35
C GLU A 347 13.43 15.87 10.12
N ARG A 348 12.76 14.87 9.54
CA ARG A 348 13.20 13.48 9.57
C ARG A 348 13.61 12.92 8.21
N LEU A 349 12.97 13.39 7.13
CA LEU A 349 13.16 12.90 5.76
C LEU A 349 14.64 12.89 5.35
N LYS A 350 15.41 13.94 5.65
CA LYS A 350 16.86 13.99 5.36
C LYS A 350 17.60 12.74 5.85
N SER A 351 17.22 12.22 7.01
CA SER A 351 17.87 11.09 7.69
C SER A 351 17.21 9.73 7.42
N PHE A 352 16.10 9.70 6.68
CA PHE A 352 15.30 8.49 6.49
C PHE A 352 16.10 7.34 5.87
N SER A 353 16.81 7.57 4.76
CA SER A 353 17.56 6.50 4.07
C SER A 353 18.61 5.84 4.95
N THR A 354 19.35 6.63 5.74
CA THR A 354 20.45 6.14 6.57
C THR A 354 20.00 5.57 7.91
N HIS A 355 18.90 6.08 8.49
CA HIS A 355 18.50 5.75 9.86
C HIS A 355 17.17 4.99 10.01
N ARG A 356 16.41 4.73 8.94
CA ARG A 356 15.14 3.96 9.02
C ARG A 356 15.24 2.55 9.63
N ASN A 357 16.45 1.99 9.70
CA ASN A 357 16.70 0.67 10.27
C ASN A 357 17.26 0.72 11.71
N ASP A 358 17.43 1.91 12.29
CA ASP A 358 17.88 2.10 13.66
C ASP A 358 16.69 2.51 14.54
N PRO A 359 16.16 1.60 15.38
CA PRO A 359 15.00 1.89 16.22
C PRO A 359 15.25 2.95 17.31
N ASN A 360 16.50 3.38 17.54
CA ASN A 360 16.85 4.48 18.43
C ASN A 360 16.86 5.84 17.74
N LYS A 361 16.57 5.90 16.45
CA LYS A 361 16.50 7.15 15.68
C LYS A 361 15.06 7.42 15.29
N ALA A 362 14.60 8.64 15.58
CA ALA A 362 13.33 9.15 15.08
C ALA A 362 13.46 9.50 13.59
N ALA A 363 13.61 8.49 12.73
CA ALA A 363 13.83 8.67 11.29
C ALA A 363 12.60 8.32 10.45
N LEU A 364 11.68 7.50 10.96
CA LEU A 364 10.47 7.08 10.24
C LEU A 364 9.46 8.23 10.09
N SER A 365 8.57 8.09 9.09
CA SER A 365 7.47 9.04 8.89
C SER A 365 6.43 8.99 9.99
N ASN A 366 6.25 7.82 10.60
CA ASN A 366 5.17 7.48 11.52
C ASN A 366 3.77 7.53 10.91
N LEU A 367 3.65 7.61 9.58
CA LEU A 367 2.36 7.79 8.91
C LEU A 367 1.47 6.55 8.85
N SER A 368 1.98 5.35 9.16
CA SER A 368 1.26 4.10 8.92
C SER A 368 -0.14 4.01 9.55
N PRO A 369 -0.44 4.55 10.74
CA PRO A 369 -1.81 4.59 11.25
C PRO A 369 -2.77 5.38 10.33
N TRP A 370 -2.37 6.58 9.90
CA TRP A 370 -3.21 7.42 9.05
C TRP A 370 -3.34 6.87 7.63
N LEU A 371 -2.28 6.23 7.10
CA LEU A 371 -2.34 5.56 5.81
C LEU A 371 -3.29 4.36 5.86
N HIS A 372 -3.19 3.53 6.90
CA HIS A 372 -4.05 2.35 7.09
C HIS A 372 -5.53 2.73 7.11
N PHE A 373 -5.90 3.74 7.91
CA PHE A 373 -7.28 4.19 8.00
C PHE A 373 -7.73 5.07 6.82
N GLY A 374 -6.87 5.33 5.83
CA GLY A 374 -7.19 6.22 4.70
C GLY A 374 -7.37 7.69 5.10
N GLN A 375 -6.96 8.09 6.30
CA GLN A 375 -7.01 9.47 6.77
C GLN A 375 -5.98 10.36 6.07
N VAL A 376 -4.90 9.78 5.54
CA VAL A 376 -3.96 10.47 4.65
C VAL A 376 -3.75 9.62 3.41
N SER A 377 -3.86 10.24 2.24
CA SER A 377 -3.55 9.59 0.97
C SER A 377 -2.05 9.33 0.84
N THR A 378 -1.68 8.09 0.52
CA THR A 378 -0.29 7.78 0.19
C THR A 378 0.18 8.55 -1.04
N GLN A 379 -0.70 8.76 -2.03
CA GLN A 379 -0.37 9.57 -3.21
C GLN A 379 -0.01 10.99 -2.83
N ARG A 380 -0.78 11.64 -1.93
CA ARG A 380 -0.44 12.96 -1.36
C ARG A 380 0.91 12.94 -0.67
N ALA A 381 1.16 11.96 0.19
CA ALA A 381 2.44 11.82 0.87
C ALA A 381 3.63 11.73 -0.12
N ILE A 382 3.46 11.00 -1.23
CA ILE A 382 4.49 10.92 -2.28
C ILE A 382 4.65 12.23 -3.03
N LEU A 383 3.57 12.91 -3.41
CA LEU A 383 3.63 14.22 -4.07
C LEU A 383 4.41 15.23 -3.21
N GLU A 384 4.13 15.30 -1.91
CA GLU A 384 4.82 16.22 -1.00
C GLU A 384 6.29 15.86 -0.79
N VAL A 385 6.60 14.56 -0.60
CA VAL A 385 7.99 14.10 -0.41
C VAL A 385 8.80 14.29 -1.69
N GLN A 386 8.21 14.13 -2.88
CA GLN A 386 8.90 14.33 -4.16
C GLN A 386 9.37 15.77 -4.37
N LYS A 387 8.69 16.76 -3.79
CA LYS A 387 9.13 18.17 -3.82
C LYS A 387 10.53 18.35 -3.20
N GLN A 388 10.91 17.48 -2.25
CA GLN A 388 12.23 17.51 -1.61
C GLN A 388 13.30 16.66 -2.30
N ARG A 389 12.99 16.02 -3.43
CA ARG A 389 13.92 15.07 -4.09
C ARG A 389 15.24 15.69 -4.49
N ARG A 390 15.27 16.98 -4.85
CA ARG A 390 16.51 17.70 -5.17
C ARG A 390 17.44 17.82 -3.97
N ASN A 391 16.88 17.92 -2.76
CA ASN A 391 17.62 18.11 -1.52
C ASN A 391 18.01 16.77 -0.87
N TYR A 392 17.10 15.79 -0.90
CA TYR A 392 17.23 14.53 -0.16
C TYR A 392 16.97 13.30 -1.04
N LYS A 393 17.59 13.25 -2.22
CA LYS A 393 17.34 12.23 -3.26
C LYS A 393 17.27 10.80 -2.71
N ASP A 394 18.27 10.35 -1.97
CA ASP A 394 18.34 8.96 -1.50
C ASP A 394 17.24 8.64 -0.48
N SER A 395 16.89 9.61 0.37
CA SER A 395 15.80 9.46 1.33
C SER A 395 14.42 9.49 0.69
N VAL A 396 14.23 10.33 -0.33
CA VAL A 396 12.99 10.36 -1.12
C VAL A 396 12.83 9.06 -1.90
N ASP A 397 13.87 8.61 -2.61
CA ASP A 397 13.81 7.35 -3.38
C ASP A 397 13.60 6.15 -2.44
N ALA A 398 14.21 6.14 -1.25
CA ALA A 398 13.96 5.11 -0.23
C ALA A 398 12.53 5.17 0.32
N PHE A 399 11.96 6.35 0.55
CA PHE A 399 10.58 6.49 1.01
C PHE A 399 9.59 6.02 -0.06
N VAL A 400 9.81 6.36 -1.33
CA VAL A 400 9.01 5.88 -2.47
C VAL A 400 9.07 4.35 -2.60
N GLU A 401 10.24 3.74 -2.43
CA GLU A 401 10.36 2.29 -2.43
C GLU A 401 9.47 1.64 -1.35
N GLU A 402 9.49 2.15 -0.12
CA GLU A 402 8.71 1.56 0.98
C GLU A 402 7.20 1.89 0.86
N ALA A 403 6.84 3.15 0.63
CA ALA A 403 5.45 3.60 0.64
C ALA A 403 4.68 3.30 -0.67
N VAL A 404 5.38 3.07 -1.78
CA VAL A 404 4.77 2.71 -3.07
C VAL A 404 5.06 1.27 -3.42
N VAL A 405 6.32 0.93 -3.70
CA VAL A 405 6.67 -0.39 -4.26
C VAL A 405 6.37 -1.51 -3.27
N ARG A 406 6.78 -1.39 -2.00
CA ARG A 406 6.54 -2.42 -0.98
C ARG A 406 5.06 -2.47 -0.57
N ARG A 407 4.44 -1.32 -0.39
CA ARG A 407 3.02 -1.23 -0.02
C ARG A 407 2.10 -1.83 -1.10
N GLU A 408 2.24 -1.40 -2.34
CA GLU A 408 1.40 -1.90 -3.44
C GLU A 408 1.75 -3.35 -3.85
N LEU A 409 2.95 -3.83 -3.52
CA LEU A 409 3.26 -5.26 -3.60
C LEU A 409 2.45 -6.07 -2.58
N ALA A 410 2.23 -5.53 -1.37
CA ALA A 410 1.44 -6.22 -0.36
C ALA A 410 -0.04 -6.33 -0.78
N GLU A 411 -0.56 -5.24 -1.36
CA GLU A 411 -1.88 -5.18 -2.00
C GLU A 411 -2.00 -6.21 -3.13
N ASN A 412 -1.02 -6.24 -4.04
CA ASN A 412 -0.94 -7.23 -5.11
C ASN A 412 -0.95 -8.67 -4.59
N PHE A 413 -0.18 -8.97 -3.53
CA PHE A 413 -0.15 -10.31 -2.95
C PHE A 413 -1.51 -10.70 -2.37
N CYS A 414 -2.13 -9.84 -1.56
CA CYS A 414 -3.43 -10.13 -0.95
C CYS A 414 -4.56 -10.22 -1.99
N TYR A 415 -4.47 -9.46 -3.08
CA TYR A 415 -5.48 -9.47 -4.13
C TYR A 415 -5.48 -10.78 -4.94
N TYR A 416 -4.29 -11.28 -5.28
CA TYR A 416 -4.12 -12.47 -6.13
C TYR A 416 -3.98 -13.79 -5.37
N ASN A 417 -3.74 -13.76 -4.06
CA ASN A 417 -3.53 -14.95 -3.24
C ASN A 417 -4.62 -15.09 -2.18
N GLU A 418 -5.58 -15.98 -2.40
CA GLU A 418 -6.66 -16.22 -1.43
C GLU A 418 -6.17 -16.76 -0.08
N ASN A 419 -4.95 -17.30 -0.03
CA ASN A 419 -4.29 -17.87 1.14
C ASN A 419 -3.28 -16.90 1.76
N TYR A 420 -3.45 -15.58 1.58
CA TYR A 420 -2.49 -14.54 1.98
C TYR A 420 -2.16 -14.50 3.49
N ASP A 421 -2.94 -15.18 4.32
CA ASP A 421 -2.85 -15.26 5.78
C ASP A 421 -2.41 -16.66 6.28
N SER A 422 -1.91 -17.52 5.39
CA SER A 422 -1.53 -18.91 5.70
C SER A 422 -0.19 -19.34 5.08
N VAL A 423 0.41 -20.41 5.59
CA VAL A 423 1.66 -20.98 5.04
C VAL A 423 1.46 -21.48 3.61
N GLN A 424 0.23 -21.91 3.27
CA GLN A 424 -0.15 -22.35 1.93
C GLN A 424 -0.08 -21.22 0.90
N GLY A 425 -0.17 -19.96 1.33
CA GLY A 425 0.03 -18.78 0.47
C GLY A 425 1.50 -18.51 0.12
N ALA A 426 2.46 -19.19 0.75
CA ALA A 426 3.88 -18.99 0.47
C ALA A 426 4.33 -19.67 -0.82
N TYR A 427 5.52 -19.32 -1.33
CA TYR A 427 6.09 -20.01 -2.49
C TYR A 427 6.52 -21.45 -2.17
N ASP A 428 6.50 -22.33 -3.16
CA ASP A 428 6.83 -23.76 -3.02
C ASP A 428 8.17 -24.02 -2.31
N TRP A 429 9.19 -23.21 -2.60
CA TRP A 429 10.50 -23.37 -1.97
C TRP A 429 10.45 -23.14 -0.45
N ALA A 430 9.63 -22.18 -0.01
CA ALA A 430 9.47 -21.84 1.39
C ALA A 430 8.63 -22.89 2.11
N GLN A 431 7.52 -23.32 1.50
CA GLN A 431 6.72 -24.43 2.04
C GLN A 431 7.56 -25.70 2.19
N THR A 432 8.36 -26.03 1.17
CA THR A 432 9.23 -27.21 1.17
C THR A 432 10.29 -27.15 2.26
N THR A 433 11.00 -26.02 2.39
CA THR A 433 12.08 -25.90 3.39
C THR A 433 11.50 -25.90 4.80
N LEU A 434 10.38 -25.21 5.05
CA LEU A 434 9.72 -25.23 6.36
C LEU A 434 9.22 -26.64 6.73
N LYS A 435 8.65 -27.38 5.78
CA LYS A 435 8.22 -28.77 5.99
C LYS A 435 9.39 -29.71 6.30
N LEU A 436 10.52 -29.54 5.62
CA LEU A 436 11.73 -30.34 5.87
C LEU A 436 12.23 -30.19 7.32
N HIS A 437 12.13 -28.98 7.86
CA HIS A 437 12.60 -28.63 9.20
C HIS A 437 11.52 -28.72 10.30
N ALA A 438 10.32 -29.23 9.98
CA ALA A 438 9.20 -29.30 10.92
C ALA A 438 9.48 -30.15 12.17
N LYS A 439 10.43 -31.11 12.09
CA LYS A 439 10.80 -32.00 13.20
C LYS A 439 12.03 -31.53 13.99
N ASP A 440 12.63 -30.41 13.61
CA ASP A 440 13.80 -29.88 14.31
C ASP A 440 13.44 -29.53 15.76
N LYS A 441 14.36 -29.77 16.69
CA LYS A 441 14.13 -29.42 18.09
C LYS A 441 14.18 -27.91 18.25
N ARG A 442 13.11 -27.33 18.80
CA ARG A 442 13.06 -25.89 19.14
C ARG A 442 13.79 -25.66 20.46
N PRO A 443 14.66 -24.65 20.56
CA PRO A 443 15.37 -24.35 21.80
C PRO A 443 14.42 -23.82 22.89
N TYR A 444 13.38 -23.10 22.49
CA TYR A 444 12.33 -22.55 23.35
C TYR A 444 10.97 -22.78 22.69
N LEU A 445 9.93 -22.91 23.51
CA LEU A 445 8.54 -22.93 23.07
C LEU A 445 7.75 -22.00 23.98
N TYR A 446 7.20 -20.95 23.41
CA TYR A 446 6.36 -20.00 24.13
C TYR A 446 4.90 -20.16 23.75
N SER A 447 4.03 -20.06 24.75
CA SER A 447 2.60 -19.87 24.54
C SER A 447 2.31 -18.47 23.96
N LEU A 448 1.13 -18.31 23.36
CA LEU A 448 0.67 -17.00 22.90
C LEU A 448 0.67 -15.97 24.04
N GLN A 449 0.31 -16.37 25.26
CA GLN A 449 0.26 -15.48 26.42
C GLN A 449 1.65 -14.98 26.82
N GLU A 450 2.66 -15.85 26.86
CA GLU A 450 4.04 -15.44 27.18
C GLU A 450 4.63 -14.51 26.11
N LEU A 451 4.31 -14.78 24.84
CA LEU A 451 4.67 -13.88 23.74
C LEU A 451 3.94 -12.54 23.87
N GLU A 452 2.63 -12.54 24.11
CA GLU A 452 1.83 -11.33 24.23
C GLU A 452 2.30 -10.41 25.37
N GLN A 453 2.68 -11.00 26.51
CA GLN A 453 3.20 -10.30 27.69
C GLN A 453 4.65 -9.85 27.56
N GLY A 454 5.39 -10.30 26.53
CA GLY A 454 6.79 -9.96 26.37
C GLY A 454 7.67 -10.58 27.46
N THR A 455 7.45 -11.85 27.82
CA THR A 455 8.17 -12.54 28.90
C THR A 455 9.07 -13.66 28.39
N THR A 456 9.69 -13.46 27.22
CA THR A 456 10.66 -14.42 26.66
C THR A 456 12.04 -14.25 27.28
N HIS A 457 12.96 -15.17 26.96
CA HIS A 457 14.36 -15.07 27.34
C HIS A 457 15.13 -13.96 26.60
N ASP A 458 14.56 -13.39 25.53
CA ASP A 458 15.23 -12.40 24.68
C ASP A 458 14.71 -10.98 25.02
N PRO A 459 15.54 -10.15 25.68
CA PRO A 459 15.12 -8.83 26.12
C PRO A 459 14.82 -7.87 24.97
N LEU A 460 15.47 -8.01 23.80
CA LEU A 460 15.17 -7.20 22.63
C LEU A 460 13.81 -7.58 22.04
N TRP A 461 13.48 -8.88 22.02
CA TRP A 461 12.17 -9.33 21.56
C TRP A 461 11.06 -8.81 22.48
N ASN A 462 11.27 -8.92 23.80
CA ASN A 462 10.33 -8.41 24.80
C ASN A 462 10.14 -6.90 24.66
N ALA A 463 11.21 -6.14 24.49
CA ALA A 463 11.14 -4.69 24.28
C ALA A 463 10.37 -4.32 23.00
N ALA A 464 10.57 -5.07 21.90
CA ALA A 464 9.82 -4.87 20.67
C ALA A 464 8.32 -5.16 20.85
N GLN A 465 7.98 -6.26 21.52
CA GLN A 465 6.60 -6.60 21.87
C GLN A 465 5.96 -5.50 22.74
N LEU A 466 6.65 -5.02 23.77
CA LEU A 466 6.15 -3.98 24.66
C LEU A 466 5.99 -2.63 23.95
N GLN A 467 6.86 -2.29 22.99
CA GLN A 467 6.65 -1.13 22.13
C GLN A 467 5.32 -1.23 21.38
N MET A 468 5.03 -2.38 20.76
CA MET A 468 3.76 -2.62 20.07
C MET A 468 2.55 -2.49 21.01
N VAL A 469 2.64 -3.11 22.21
CA VAL A 469 1.55 -3.07 23.20
C VAL A 469 1.30 -1.64 23.69
N GLN A 470 2.35 -0.89 24.03
CA GLN A 470 2.24 0.44 24.63
C GLN A 470 1.96 1.54 23.60
N GLU A 471 2.69 1.55 22.48
CA GLU A 471 2.62 2.62 21.48
C GLU A 471 1.68 2.29 20.32
N GLY A 472 1.22 1.05 20.19
CA GLY A 472 0.43 0.61 19.04
C GLY A 472 1.15 0.76 17.70
N LYS A 473 2.48 0.85 17.74
CA LYS A 473 3.36 0.98 16.57
C LYS A 473 4.76 0.45 16.84
N MET A 474 5.04 -0.80 16.50
CA MET A 474 6.41 -1.33 16.56
C MET A 474 7.29 -0.74 15.46
N HIS A 475 8.56 -0.46 15.76
CA HIS A 475 9.52 -0.02 14.76
C HIS A 475 9.69 -1.07 13.64
N GLY A 476 9.64 -0.65 12.36
CA GLY A 476 9.59 -1.58 11.23
C GLY A 476 10.77 -2.57 11.15
N PHE A 477 11.98 -2.16 11.53
CA PHE A 477 13.11 -3.09 11.64
C PHE A 477 12.86 -4.20 12.67
N LEU A 478 12.24 -3.86 13.79
CA LEU A 478 11.97 -4.80 14.87
C LEU A 478 10.79 -5.71 14.55
N ARG A 479 9.80 -5.29 13.74
CA ARG A 479 8.74 -6.20 13.24
C ARG A 479 9.33 -7.43 12.54
N MET A 480 10.36 -7.23 11.72
CA MET A 480 11.09 -8.33 11.06
C MET A 480 11.78 -9.26 12.07
N TYR A 481 12.45 -8.69 13.07
CA TYR A 481 13.10 -9.46 14.13
C TYR A 481 12.08 -10.27 14.93
N TRP A 482 11.03 -9.58 15.36
CA TRP A 482 9.96 -10.07 16.19
C TRP A 482 9.25 -11.27 15.56
N ALA A 483 8.77 -11.15 14.32
CA ALA A 483 8.05 -12.23 13.64
C ALA A 483 8.95 -13.44 13.35
N LYS A 484 10.24 -13.22 13.04
CA LYS A 484 11.22 -14.30 12.84
C LYS A 484 11.48 -15.09 14.11
N LYS A 485 11.47 -14.44 15.27
CA LYS A 485 11.63 -15.12 16.56
C LYS A 485 10.40 -15.90 16.97
N ILE A 486 9.20 -15.44 16.60
CA ILE A 486 7.99 -16.25 16.76
C ILE A 486 8.14 -17.59 16.01
N LEU A 487 8.62 -17.59 14.76
CA LEU A 487 8.92 -18.85 14.04
C LEU A 487 9.94 -19.74 14.77
N GLU A 488 10.96 -19.15 15.39
CA GLU A 488 11.99 -19.90 16.11
C GLU A 488 11.48 -20.55 17.40
N TRP A 489 10.44 -19.98 18.02
CA TRP A 489 9.99 -20.32 19.37
C TRP A 489 8.53 -20.80 19.46
N THR A 490 7.94 -21.20 18.33
CA THR A 490 6.64 -21.89 18.29
C THR A 490 6.77 -23.29 17.68
N ARG A 491 5.71 -24.07 17.81
CA ARG A 491 5.70 -25.50 17.46
C ARG A 491 5.71 -25.72 15.95
N SER A 492 5.18 -24.80 15.16
CA SER A 492 5.15 -24.91 13.71
C SER A 492 5.07 -23.54 13.03
N PRO A 493 5.37 -23.45 11.73
CA PRO A 493 5.20 -22.22 10.95
C PRO A 493 3.76 -21.71 10.93
N GLU A 494 2.77 -22.62 10.94
CA GLU A 494 1.35 -22.28 11.02
C GLU A 494 1.00 -21.62 12.35
N GLU A 495 1.45 -22.20 13.48
CA GLU A 495 1.27 -21.60 14.81
C GLU A 495 2.01 -20.25 14.90
N ALA A 496 3.23 -20.18 14.35
CA ALA A 496 4.00 -18.94 14.30
C ALA A 496 3.25 -17.83 13.57
N LEU A 497 2.70 -18.16 12.41
CA LEU A 497 1.99 -17.20 11.56
C LEU A 497 0.68 -16.77 12.22
N GLN A 498 -0.07 -17.71 12.79
CA GLN A 498 -1.29 -17.41 13.55
C GLN A 498 -1.00 -16.45 14.72
N PHE A 499 0.04 -16.71 15.51
CA PHE A 499 0.39 -15.85 16.65
C PHE A 499 0.87 -14.47 16.19
N ALA A 500 1.69 -14.41 15.14
CA ALA A 500 2.18 -13.15 14.59
C ALA A 500 1.03 -12.28 14.04
N ILE A 501 0.12 -12.86 13.25
CA ILE A 501 -1.04 -12.13 12.73
C ILE A 501 -1.93 -11.65 13.88
N TYR A 502 -2.26 -12.53 14.84
CA TYR A 502 -3.09 -12.14 15.99
C TYR A 502 -2.49 -10.98 16.77
N LEU A 503 -1.20 -11.03 17.11
CA LEU A 503 -0.56 -9.97 17.90
C LEU A 503 -0.46 -8.66 17.11
N ASN A 504 -0.11 -8.72 15.82
CA ASN A 504 -0.11 -7.56 14.93
C ASN A 504 -1.51 -6.92 14.87
N ASP A 505 -2.53 -7.72 14.60
CA ASP A 505 -3.92 -7.28 14.40
C ASP A 505 -4.65 -6.93 15.70
N ARG A 506 -4.05 -7.22 16.85
CA ARG A 506 -4.59 -6.84 18.16
C ARG A 506 -4.05 -5.51 18.67
N TYR A 507 -2.79 -5.19 18.36
CA TYR A 507 -2.09 -4.08 19.01
C TYR A 507 -1.64 -2.97 18.05
N GLU A 508 -1.24 -3.30 16.83
CA GLU A 508 -0.74 -2.32 15.86
C GLU A 508 -1.92 -1.49 15.31
N LEU A 509 -1.82 -0.16 15.41
CA LEU A 509 -2.80 0.75 14.80
C LEU A 509 -2.90 0.57 13.28
N ASP A 510 -1.81 0.11 12.66
CA ASP A 510 -1.70 -0.19 11.22
C ASP A 510 -1.79 -1.70 10.90
N GLY A 511 -2.31 -2.51 11.85
CA GLY A 511 -2.61 -3.93 11.64
C GLY A 511 -3.92 -4.19 10.89
N ARG A 512 -4.28 -5.47 10.67
CA ARG A 512 -5.43 -5.92 9.85
C ARG A 512 -5.37 -5.36 8.42
N ASP A 513 -4.15 -5.32 7.90
CA ASP A 513 -3.77 -4.59 6.70
C ASP A 513 -2.98 -5.52 5.77
N PRO A 514 -3.08 -5.38 4.43
CA PRO A 514 -2.25 -6.14 3.49
C PRO A 514 -0.77 -6.14 3.86
N ASN A 515 -0.25 -4.99 4.34
CA ASN A 515 1.15 -4.86 4.78
C ASN A 515 1.45 -5.70 6.03
N GLY A 516 0.49 -5.84 6.95
CA GLY A 516 0.61 -6.67 8.15
C GLY A 516 0.71 -8.15 7.80
N TYR A 517 -0.21 -8.67 6.98
CA TYR A 517 -0.18 -10.06 6.51
C TYR A 517 1.13 -10.36 5.76
N VAL A 518 1.45 -9.52 4.78
CA VAL A 518 2.65 -9.71 3.95
C VAL A 518 3.94 -9.54 4.75
N GLY A 519 3.97 -8.65 5.75
CA GLY A 519 5.11 -8.51 6.66
C GLY A 519 5.34 -9.76 7.52
N CYS A 520 4.25 -10.38 8.00
CA CYS A 520 4.31 -11.64 8.74
C CYS A 520 4.79 -12.79 7.83
N LEU A 521 4.21 -12.95 6.64
CA LEU A 521 4.62 -14.00 5.71
C LEU A 521 6.03 -13.75 5.14
N TRP A 522 6.47 -12.51 4.94
CA TRP A 522 7.84 -12.22 4.53
C TRP A 522 8.82 -12.69 5.62
N SER A 523 8.46 -12.48 6.88
CA SER A 523 9.27 -12.84 8.03
C SER A 523 9.32 -14.35 8.26
N ILE A 524 8.17 -15.02 8.22
CA ILE A 524 7.99 -16.43 8.63
C ILE A 524 8.07 -17.38 7.43
N CYS A 525 7.51 -16.98 6.30
CA CYS A 525 7.36 -17.82 5.10
C CYS A 525 8.18 -17.33 3.90
N GLY A 526 9.01 -16.31 4.04
CA GLY A 526 9.95 -15.87 3.00
C GLY A 526 9.32 -15.37 1.70
N ILE A 527 8.03 -14.99 1.70
CA ILE A 527 7.43 -14.38 0.51
C ILE A 527 8.17 -13.08 0.18
N HIS A 528 8.27 -12.76 -1.11
CA HIS A 528 9.03 -11.62 -1.63
C HIS A 528 10.52 -11.56 -1.22
N ASP A 529 11.06 -12.64 -0.65
CA ASP A 529 12.49 -12.82 -0.36
C ASP A 529 13.06 -13.98 -1.20
N GLN A 530 14.36 -14.15 -1.10
CA GLN A 530 15.09 -15.30 -1.63
C GLN A 530 15.37 -16.33 -0.52
N GLY A 531 15.73 -17.54 -0.91
CA GLY A 531 16.28 -18.53 0.01
C GLY A 531 17.67 -18.12 0.53
N TRP A 532 17.91 -18.37 1.81
CA TRP A 532 19.17 -18.12 2.51
C TRP A 532 19.86 -19.43 2.90
N ALA A 533 21.05 -19.32 3.50
CA ALA A 533 21.78 -20.48 4.03
C ALA A 533 20.88 -21.28 4.99
N GLU A 534 20.80 -22.58 4.75
CA GLU A 534 19.91 -23.49 5.47
C GLU A 534 20.32 -23.62 6.94
N ARG A 535 19.33 -23.60 7.83
CA ARG A 535 19.51 -23.66 9.29
C ARG A 535 18.42 -24.52 9.92
N PRO A 536 18.69 -25.13 11.09
CA PRO A 536 17.63 -25.76 11.86
C PRO A 536 16.46 -24.81 12.10
N ILE A 537 15.24 -25.35 12.10
CA ILE A 537 13.95 -24.67 12.27
C ILE A 537 13.58 -23.79 11.07
N PHE A 538 14.44 -22.85 10.69
CA PHE A 538 14.17 -21.89 9.62
C PHE A 538 14.24 -22.51 8.21
N GLY A 539 14.99 -23.60 8.05
CA GLY A 539 15.45 -24.01 6.74
C GLY A 539 16.14 -22.85 6.03
N LYS A 540 15.64 -22.48 4.85
CA LYS A 540 16.17 -21.38 4.02
C LYS A 540 15.50 -20.03 4.24
N ILE A 541 14.60 -19.89 5.23
CA ILE A 541 14.04 -18.60 5.59
C ILE A 541 15.13 -17.69 6.17
N ARG A 542 15.11 -16.40 5.80
CA ARG A 542 16.11 -15.42 6.29
C ARG A 542 16.15 -15.39 7.82
N TYR A 543 17.31 -15.65 8.39
CA TYR A 543 17.53 -15.62 9.84
C TYR A 543 17.93 -14.21 10.34
N MET A 544 17.42 -13.84 11.52
CA MET A 544 17.87 -12.67 12.28
C MET A 544 18.14 -13.08 13.73
N ASN A 545 19.21 -12.55 14.33
CA ASN A 545 19.59 -12.85 15.70
C ASN A 545 20.01 -11.61 16.47
N TYR A 546 19.94 -11.73 17.80
CA TYR A 546 20.25 -10.70 18.77
C TYR A 546 21.64 -10.06 18.53
N ALA A 547 22.67 -10.89 18.40
CA ALA A 547 24.04 -10.41 18.10
C ALA A 547 24.13 -9.65 16.76
N GLY A 548 23.31 -10.02 15.78
CA GLY A 548 23.18 -9.32 14.50
C GLY A 548 22.55 -7.93 14.66
N CYS A 549 21.56 -7.79 15.55
CA CYS A 549 21.00 -6.49 15.93
C CYS A 549 22.03 -5.62 16.66
N LYS A 550 22.81 -6.19 17.59
CA LYS A 550 23.90 -5.47 18.31
C LYS A 550 24.97 -4.88 17.39
N ARG A 551 25.18 -5.46 16.21
CA ARG A 551 26.10 -4.89 15.19
C ARG A 551 25.49 -3.76 14.37
N LYS A 552 24.18 -3.53 14.46
CA LYS A 552 23.43 -2.57 13.63
C LYS A 552 22.99 -1.33 14.39
N PHE A 553 22.63 -1.47 15.66
CA PHE A 553 22.21 -0.36 16.53
C PHE A 553 22.48 -0.70 18.00
N ASP A 554 22.36 0.31 18.87
CA ASP A 554 22.47 0.14 20.33
C ASP A 554 21.23 -0.58 20.90
N VAL A 555 21.32 -1.91 20.95
CA VAL A 555 20.24 -2.76 21.45
C VAL A 555 19.92 -2.46 22.92
N ASP A 556 20.95 -2.25 23.75
CA ASP A 556 20.76 -2.01 25.18
C ASP A 556 20.06 -0.65 25.43
N GLN A 557 20.30 0.36 24.58
CA GLN A 557 19.52 1.61 24.59
C GLN A 557 18.04 1.38 24.26
N PHE A 558 17.73 0.52 23.28
CA PHE A 558 16.35 0.22 22.93
C PHE A 558 15.64 -0.53 24.05
N GLU A 559 16.26 -1.57 24.59
CA GLU A 559 15.71 -2.40 25.67
C GLU A 559 15.35 -1.59 26.92
N ARG A 560 16.20 -0.62 27.30
CA ARG A 560 15.95 0.26 28.45
C ARG A 560 14.67 1.10 28.33
N ARG A 561 14.18 1.37 27.12
CA ARG A 561 12.94 2.14 26.91
C ARG A 561 11.69 1.31 27.18
N TYR A 562 11.76 0.00 26.98
CA TYR A 562 10.62 -0.89 27.08
C TYR A 562 10.97 -2.07 27.99
N THR A 563 10.89 -1.83 29.29
CA THR A 563 11.03 -2.87 30.31
C THR A 563 9.66 -3.33 30.79
N PRO A 564 9.48 -4.62 31.12
CA PRO A 564 8.24 -5.07 31.74
C PRO A 564 8.02 -4.27 33.02
N THR A 565 6.93 -3.52 33.11
CA THR A 565 6.47 -2.99 34.39
C THR A 565 6.07 -4.20 35.22
N HIS A 566 6.89 -4.56 36.22
CA HIS A 566 6.42 -5.44 37.27
C HIS A 566 5.23 -4.74 37.93
N SER A 567 4.02 -5.17 37.59
CA SER A 567 2.82 -4.83 38.35
C SER A 567 3.07 -5.26 39.79
N GLN A 568 3.26 -4.28 40.68
CA GLN A 568 3.15 -4.49 42.12
C GLN A 568 1.73 -4.83 42.50
#